data_AF-A0A0M2VIX7-F1
#
_entry.id   AF-A0A0M2VIX7-F1
#
_cell.length_a   1.000
_cell.length_b   1.000
_cell.length_c   1.000
_cell.angle_alpha   90.00
_cell.angle_beta   90.00
_cell.angle_gamma   90.00
#
_symmetry.space_group_name_H-M   'P 1'
#
loop_
_entity.id
_entity.type
_entity.pdbx_description
1 polymer ?
#
loop_
_entity_poly.entity_id
_entity_poly.type
_entity_poly.pdbx_seq_one_letter_code
_entity_poly.pdbx_strand_id
1 'polypeptide(L)'
;MKTALITLLLVASPLLTAAEKTEPSVPADFTDVATLLPAAQIHMAYLGSNNFVGSPVEGYQANKCYLQDNAALALVQAQQTAAAKGLTLWIFDCYRPQRAVNHFMRWASDLTDISTKADYYPNLNKDQLVGDYIAEQSGHSRGSTVDLTLARRDTNGQWQALDMGSPFDLFDPISNIGHPAINQTQLANRQLLESIMLAAGFKVYNMEWWHFTHQPPVYTEQYFDFIVR
;
A
#
# COMPACT_ATOMS: atom_id res chain seq x y z
N MET A 1 -14.46 44.18 -66.26
CA MET A 1 -13.71 44.55 -65.03
C MET A 1 -14.56 44.08 -63.86
N LYS A 2 -14.24 43.15 -62.96
CA LYS A 2 -13.00 42.46 -62.56
C LYS A 2 -13.42 41.09 -62.01
N THR A 3 -12.72 40.02 -62.36
CA THR A 3 -12.91 38.68 -61.76
C THR A 3 -11.96 38.55 -60.58
N ALA A 4 -12.47 38.29 -59.37
CA ALA A 4 -11.66 38.12 -58.17
C ALA A 4 -11.34 36.63 -57.96
N LEU A 5 -10.04 36.28 -57.97
CA LEU A 5 -9.55 34.97 -57.53
C LEU A 5 -9.43 34.97 -56.00
N ILE A 6 -10.11 34.04 -55.34
CA ILE A 6 -9.91 33.76 -53.91
C ILE A 6 -8.92 32.60 -53.80
N THR A 7 -7.73 32.89 -53.30
CA THR A 7 -6.69 31.89 -53.01
C THR A 7 -6.92 31.34 -51.60
N LEU A 8 -7.32 30.07 -51.50
CA LEU A 8 -7.51 29.38 -50.22
C LEU A 8 -6.13 28.87 -49.73
N LEU A 9 -5.56 29.53 -48.72
CA LEU A 9 -4.37 29.00 -48.02
C LEU A 9 -4.82 27.89 -47.05
N LEU A 10 -4.42 26.65 -47.32
CA LEU A 10 -4.45 25.58 -46.33
C LEU A 10 -3.32 25.80 -45.33
N VAL A 11 -3.67 26.12 -44.08
CA VAL A 11 -2.74 26.12 -42.96
C VAL A 11 -2.68 24.69 -42.42
N ALA A 12 -1.59 23.97 -42.70
CA ALA A 12 -1.35 22.65 -42.11
C ALA A 12 -0.86 22.83 -40.67
N SER A 13 -1.74 22.56 -39.69
CA SER A 13 -1.36 22.52 -38.28
C SER A 13 -0.50 21.29 -38.01
N PRO A 14 0.68 21.42 -37.38
CA PRO A 14 1.48 20.25 -37.00
C PRO A 14 0.76 19.53 -35.87
N LEU A 15 0.41 18.26 -36.10
CA LEU A 15 -0.01 17.34 -35.05
C LEU A 15 1.18 17.14 -34.10
N LEU A 16 1.11 17.73 -32.90
CA LEU A 16 2.00 17.33 -31.80
C LEU A 16 1.64 15.90 -31.40
N THR A 17 2.45 14.94 -31.82
CA THR A 17 2.42 13.59 -31.26
C THR A 17 2.98 13.67 -29.84
N ALA A 18 2.12 13.56 -28.83
CA ALA A 18 2.56 13.33 -27.46
C ALA A 18 3.38 12.04 -27.42
N ALA A 19 4.63 12.10 -26.96
CA ALA A 19 5.44 10.91 -26.78
C ALA A 19 4.77 10.03 -25.71
N GLU A 20 4.38 8.81 -26.09
CA GLU A 20 3.88 7.81 -25.14
C GLU A 20 5.01 7.48 -24.16
N LYS A 21 4.84 7.84 -22.88
CA LYS A 21 5.75 7.36 -21.84
C LYS A 21 5.60 5.84 -21.75
N THR A 22 6.67 5.12 -22.05
CA THR A 22 6.71 3.67 -21.87
C THR A 22 6.54 3.33 -20.40
N GLU A 23 5.59 2.46 -20.09
CA GLU A 23 5.35 1.96 -18.73
C GLU A 23 6.61 1.28 -18.17
N PRO A 24 7.12 1.69 -16.99
CA PRO A 24 8.30 1.07 -16.39
C PRO A 24 8.13 -0.44 -16.18
N SER A 25 9.20 -1.21 -16.42
CA SER A 25 9.24 -2.63 -16.07
C SER A 25 9.44 -2.81 -14.56
N VAL A 26 8.98 -3.95 -14.03
CA VAL A 26 9.35 -4.40 -12.69
C VAL A 26 10.87 -4.54 -12.62
N PRO A 27 11.56 -3.91 -11.64
CA PRO A 27 13.01 -4.07 -11.47
C PRO A 27 13.40 -5.53 -11.26
N ALA A 28 14.60 -5.92 -11.67
CA ALA A 28 15.04 -7.31 -11.65
C ALA A 28 15.20 -7.88 -10.23
N ASP A 29 15.34 -7.03 -9.23
CA ASP A 29 15.49 -7.36 -7.81
C ASP A 29 14.19 -7.17 -7.01
N PHE A 30 13.06 -7.18 -7.70
CA PHE A 30 11.72 -7.25 -7.11
C PHE A 30 11.10 -8.62 -7.36
N THR A 31 10.61 -9.22 -6.29
CA THR A 31 9.96 -10.53 -6.31
C THR A 31 8.47 -10.38 -5.99
N ASP A 32 7.61 -11.07 -6.77
CA ASP A 32 6.23 -11.35 -6.36
C ASP A 32 6.26 -12.38 -5.23
N VAL A 33 5.94 -11.95 -4.01
CA VAL A 33 6.07 -12.79 -2.82
C VAL A 33 5.16 -14.01 -2.85
N ALA A 34 4.10 -14.02 -3.66
CA ALA A 34 3.22 -15.18 -3.82
C ALA A 34 4.00 -16.42 -4.30
N THR A 35 5.08 -16.20 -5.06
CA THR A 35 5.96 -17.26 -5.56
C THR A 35 6.80 -17.91 -4.45
N LEU A 36 7.04 -17.19 -3.35
CA LEU A 36 7.81 -17.65 -2.19
C LEU A 36 6.90 -18.08 -1.02
N LEU A 37 5.70 -17.51 -0.94
CA LEU A 37 4.77 -17.62 0.19
C LEU A 37 3.37 -18.06 -0.25
N PRO A 38 3.20 -19.26 -0.84
CA PRO A 38 1.90 -19.69 -1.37
C PRO A 38 0.80 -19.86 -0.31
N ALA A 39 1.16 -19.90 0.98
CA ALA A 39 0.21 -19.97 2.09
C ALA A 39 -0.23 -18.57 2.61
N ALA A 40 0.49 -17.51 2.26
CA ALA A 40 0.14 -16.15 2.65
C ALA A 40 -1.18 -15.74 1.99
N GLN A 41 -1.97 -14.95 2.70
CA GLN A 41 -3.23 -14.41 2.22
C GLN A 41 -2.97 -13.00 1.66
N ILE A 42 -2.94 -12.86 0.35
CA ILE A 42 -2.68 -11.58 -0.33
C ILE A 42 -4.02 -10.92 -0.66
N HIS A 43 -4.25 -9.75 -0.07
CA HIS A 43 -5.49 -8.97 -0.20
C HIS A 43 -5.13 -7.51 -0.48
N MET A 44 -4.64 -7.23 -1.69
CA MET A 44 -4.20 -5.89 -2.08
C MET A 44 -5.35 -4.89 -1.98
N ALA A 45 -5.38 -4.11 -0.89
CA ALA A 45 -6.53 -3.27 -0.53
C ALA A 45 -6.82 -2.21 -1.60
N TYR A 46 -5.74 -1.65 -2.16
CA TYR A 46 -5.78 -0.58 -3.15
C TYR A 46 -6.12 -1.04 -4.56
N LEU A 47 -6.25 -2.35 -4.80
CA LEU A 47 -6.84 -2.88 -6.04
C LEU A 47 -8.36 -2.65 -6.09
N GLY A 48 -9.03 -2.70 -4.93
CA GLY A 48 -10.47 -2.52 -4.79
C GLY A 48 -10.85 -1.09 -4.39
N SER A 49 -12.14 -0.86 -4.16
CA SER A 49 -12.67 0.42 -3.67
C SER A 49 -12.85 0.48 -2.14
N ASN A 50 -12.62 -0.63 -1.44
CA ASN A 50 -12.70 -0.67 0.03
C ASN A 50 -11.37 -0.24 0.66
N ASN A 51 -11.06 1.05 0.50
CA ASN A 51 -9.91 1.73 1.09
C ASN A 51 -10.30 3.20 1.36
N PHE A 52 -9.43 3.97 2.01
CA PHE A 52 -9.73 5.35 2.42
C PHE A 52 -10.00 6.32 1.26
N VAL A 53 -9.55 6.02 0.03
CA VAL A 53 -9.86 6.82 -1.16
C VAL A 53 -11.28 6.51 -1.71
N GLY A 54 -11.86 5.35 -1.36
CA GLY A 54 -13.18 4.93 -1.82
C GLY A 54 -13.23 4.45 -3.28
N SER A 55 -12.07 4.26 -3.93
CA SER A 55 -11.95 3.79 -5.31
C SER A 55 -10.66 2.99 -5.52
N PRO A 56 -10.54 2.19 -6.59
CA PRO A 56 -9.28 1.57 -6.97
C PRO A 56 -8.19 2.61 -7.15
N VAL A 57 -7.02 2.36 -6.57
CA VAL A 57 -5.93 3.33 -6.54
C VAL A 57 -5.08 3.18 -7.80
N GLU A 58 -4.70 4.30 -8.41
CA GLU A 58 -3.86 4.31 -9.61
C GLU A 58 -2.58 3.47 -9.43
N GLY A 59 -2.28 2.62 -10.41
CA GLY A 59 -1.11 1.74 -10.40
C GLY A 59 -1.36 0.33 -9.87
N TYR A 60 -2.48 0.09 -9.18
CA TYR A 60 -2.90 -1.26 -8.77
C TYR A 60 -3.80 -1.90 -9.83
N GLN A 61 -3.31 -2.93 -10.52
CA GLN A 61 -4.03 -3.66 -11.56
C GLN A 61 -4.11 -5.18 -11.32
N ALA A 62 -3.42 -5.69 -10.31
CA ALA A 62 -3.47 -7.10 -9.92
C ALA A 62 -3.36 -7.28 -8.41
N ASN A 63 -3.85 -8.42 -7.92
CA ASN A 63 -3.69 -8.83 -6.52
C ASN A 63 -2.31 -9.46 -6.31
N LYS A 64 -1.26 -8.64 -6.43
CA LYS A 64 0.14 -9.06 -6.29
C LYS A 64 0.88 -8.17 -5.31
N CYS A 65 1.75 -8.80 -4.53
CA CYS A 65 2.63 -8.13 -3.61
C CYS A 65 4.07 -8.25 -4.14
N TYR A 66 4.59 -7.14 -4.66
CA TYR A 66 5.99 -7.04 -5.03
C TYR A 66 6.80 -6.47 -3.86
N LEU A 67 7.94 -7.08 -3.55
CA LEU A 67 8.93 -6.56 -2.61
C LEU A 67 10.32 -6.69 -3.20
N GLN A 68 11.22 -5.79 -2.80
CA GLN A 68 12.64 -5.96 -3.04
C GLN A 68 13.11 -7.28 -2.41
N ASP A 69 13.99 -8.02 -3.09
CA ASP A 69 14.35 -9.41 -2.76
C ASP A 69 14.73 -9.65 -1.29
N ASN A 70 15.48 -8.74 -0.66
CA ASN A 70 15.86 -8.89 0.74
C ASN A 70 14.64 -8.82 1.66
N ALA A 71 13.72 -7.89 1.39
CA ALA A 71 12.47 -7.78 2.13
C ALA A 71 11.54 -9.00 1.88
N ALA A 72 11.50 -9.51 0.65
CA ALA A 72 10.75 -10.71 0.30
C ALA A 72 11.27 -11.94 1.07
N LEU A 73 12.59 -12.15 1.10
CA LEU A 73 13.24 -13.24 1.84
C LEU A 73 13.07 -13.10 3.35
N ALA A 74 13.11 -11.88 3.89
CA ALA A 74 12.79 -11.62 5.28
C ALA A 74 11.33 -11.97 5.60
N LEU A 75 10.39 -11.65 4.71
CA LEU A 75 8.97 -11.98 4.88
C LEU A 75 8.74 -13.51 4.90
N VAL A 76 9.57 -14.29 4.19
CA VAL A 76 9.57 -15.76 4.31
C VAL A 76 9.85 -16.21 5.74
N GLN A 77 10.80 -15.58 6.43
CA GLN A 77 11.12 -15.93 7.83
C GLN A 77 9.97 -15.57 8.78
N ALA A 78 9.33 -14.42 8.56
CA ALA A 78 8.13 -14.03 9.31
C ALA A 78 6.98 -15.04 9.09
N GLN A 79 6.72 -15.46 7.85
CA GLN A 79 5.69 -16.46 7.54
C GLN A 79 6.01 -17.82 8.19
N GLN A 80 7.26 -18.27 8.18
CA GLN A 80 7.65 -19.53 8.83
C GLN A 80 7.40 -19.47 10.34
N THR A 81 7.72 -18.35 10.97
CA THR A 81 7.48 -18.12 12.40
C THR A 81 5.98 -18.07 12.72
N ALA A 82 5.18 -17.43 11.87
CA ALA A 82 3.72 -17.42 11.99
C ALA A 82 3.13 -18.84 11.82
N ALA A 83 3.60 -19.59 10.82
CA ALA A 83 3.14 -20.95 10.53
C ALA A 83 3.41 -21.92 11.69
N ALA A 84 4.55 -21.78 12.37
CA ALA A 84 4.86 -22.56 13.59
C ALA A 84 3.87 -22.32 14.74
N LYS A 85 3.09 -21.24 14.68
CA LYS A 85 2.02 -20.88 15.64
C LYS A 85 0.61 -21.18 15.10
N GLY A 86 0.50 -21.87 13.96
CA GLY A 86 -0.77 -22.14 13.29
C GLY A 86 -1.41 -20.91 12.64
N LEU A 87 -0.61 -19.88 12.34
CA LEU A 87 -1.03 -18.64 11.71
C LEU A 87 -0.48 -18.53 10.29
N THR A 88 -1.00 -17.56 9.53
CA THR A 88 -0.42 -17.13 8.25
C THR A 88 -0.34 -15.62 8.19
N LEU A 89 0.48 -15.08 7.28
CA LEU A 89 0.49 -13.64 6.99
C LEU A 89 -0.74 -13.27 6.15
N TRP A 90 -1.36 -12.15 6.47
CA TRP A 90 -2.44 -11.53 5.71
C TRP A 90 -2.00 -10.13 5.29
N ILE A 91 -1.75 -9.95 3.99
CA ILE A 91 -1.00 -8.83 3.43
C ILE A 91 -1.96 -7.88 2.72
N PHE A 92 -1.96 -6.61 3.13
CA PHE A 92 -2.83 -5.55 2.62
C PHE A 92 -2.16 -4.70 1.53
N ASP A 93 -0.87 -4.42 1.68
CA ASP A 93 -0.07 -3.68 0.71
C ASP A 93 1.42 -4.03 0.78
N CYS A 94 2.14 -3.84 -0.33
CA CYS A 94 3.58 -4.06 -0.45
C CYS A 94 4.20 -2.91 -1.24
N TYR A 95 4.89 -3.18 -2.35
CA TYR A 95 5.26 -2.11 -3.26
C TYR A 95 4.04 -1.29 -3.70
N ARG A 96 4.13 0.03 -3.48
CA ARG A 96 3.14 1.03 -3.86
C ARG A 96 3.72 1.93 -4.93
N PRO A 97 3.16 1.98 -6.15
CA PRO A 97 3.64 2.88 -7.19
C PRO A 97 3.60 4.36 -6.75
N GLN A 98 4.56 5.18 -7.16
CA GLN A 98 4.52 6.62 -6.84
C GLN A 98 3.23 7.28 -7.37
N ARG A 99 2.66 6.81 -8.49
CA ARG A 99 1.34 7.29 -8.96
C ARG A 99 0.21 7.00 -7.97
N ALA A 100 0.27 5.92 -7.20
CA ALA A 100 -0.69 5.64 -6.13
C ALA A 100 -0.56 6.66 -4.99
N VAL A 101 0.69 6.96 -4.59
CA VAL A 101 0.96 8.02 -3.60
C VAL A 101 0.44 9.38 -4.11
N ASN A 102 0.67 9.70 -5.38
CA ASN A 102 0.15 10.93 -5.99
C ASN A 102 -1.39 10.96 -5.99
N HIS A 103 -2.04 9.80 -6.16
CA HIS A 103 -3.49 9.68 -6.05
C HIS A 103 -3.97 9.95 -4.61
N PHE A 104 -3.28 9.39 -3.61
CA PHE A 104 -3.55 9.70 -2.19
C PHE A 104 -3.40 11.18 -1.89
N MET A 105 -2.38 11.85 -2.42
CA MET A 105 -2.19 13.28 -2.22
C MET A 105 -3.28 14.14 -2.89
N ARG A 106 -3.73 13.76 -4.09
CA ARG A 106 -4.86 14.44 -4.74
C ARG A 106 -6.14 14.27 -3.92
N TRP A 107 -6.41 13.06 -3.45
CA TRP A 107 -7.54 12.78 -2.56
C TRP A 107 -7.43 13.59 -1.26
N ALA A 108 -6.27 13.58 -0.60
CA ALA A 108 -6.05 14.29 0.66
C ALA A 108 -6.23 15.81 0.52
N SER A 109 -5.85 16.36 -0.65
CA SER A 109 -6.00 17.79 -0.97
C SER A 109 -7.45 18.20 -1.24
N ASP A 110 -8.31 17.28 -1.69
CA ASP A 110 -9.74 17.52 -1.81
C ASP A 110 -10.42 17.36 -0.44
N LEU A 111 -10.47 18.47 0.30
CA LEU A 111 -11.11 18.51 1.62
C LEU A 111 -12.64 18.34 1.58
N THR A 112 -13.25 18.36 0.39
CA THR A 112 -14.70 18.20 0.23
C THR A 112 -15.13 16.74 0.11
N ASP A 113 -14.23 15.87 -0.38
CA ASP A 113 -14.46 14.43 -0.39
C ASP A 113 -14.25 13.84 1.00
N ILE A 114 -15.34 13.71 1.76
CA ILE A 114 -15.36 13.08 3.08
C ILE A 114 -16.16 11.77 3.08
N SER A 115 -16.34 11.16 1.90
CA SER A 115 -17.21 10.00 1.70
C SER A 115 -16.82 8.79 2.57
N THR A 116 -15.53 8.63 2.85
CA THR A 116 -14.94 7.52 3.62
C THR A 116 -14.60 7.89 5.08
N LYS A 117 -14.87 9.13 5.50
CA LYS A 117 -14.45 9.66 6.82
C LYS A 117 -14.90 8.79 7.98
N ALA A 118 -16.15 8.34 7.96
CA ALA A 118 -16.74 7.56 9.05
C ALA A 118 -15.99 6.25 9.31
N ASP A 119 -15.43 5.66 8.25
CA ASP A 119 -14.80 4.33 8.31
C ASP A 119 -13.28 4.41 8.50
N TYR A 120 -12.62 5.43 7.94
CA TYR A 120 -11.16 5.49 7.87
C TYR A 120 -10.51 6.60 8.70
N TYR A 121 -11.22 7.67 9.06
CA TYR A 121 -10.66 8.77 9.87
C TYR A 121 -11.75 9.50 10.68
N PRO A 122 -12.53 8.77 11.50
CA PRO A 122 -13.72 9.33 12.14
C PRO A 122 -13.40 10.47 13.11
N ASN A 123 -12.25 10.41 13.77
CA ASN A 123 -11.86 11.36 14.82
C ASN A 123 -10.83 12.40 14.37
N LEU A 124 -10.43 12.39 13.09
CA LEU A 124 -9.48 13.35 12.52
C LEU A 124 -10.12 14.15 11.40
N ASN A 125 -9.72 15.40 11.24
CA ASN A 125 -10.03 16.17 10.05
C ASN A 125 -9.09 15.76 8.90
N LYS A 126 -9.57 15.89 7.66
CA LYS A 126 -8.84 15.40 6.47
C LYS A 126 -7.50 16.12 6.25
N ASP A 127 -7.42 17.39 6.65
CA ASP A 127 -6.21 18.21 6.64
C ASP A 127 -5.15 17.76 7.65
N GLN A 128 -5.47 16.84 8.57
CA GLN A 128 -4.54 16.26 9.55
C GLN A 128 -3.94 14.93 9.09
N LEU A 129 -4.36 14.38 7.95
CA LEU A 129 -3.92 13.06 7.50
C LEU A 129 -2.53 13.08 6.86
N VAL A 130 -2.16 14.19 6.21
CA VAL A 130 -0.84 14.36 5.59
C VAL A 130 0.23 14.54 6.66
N GLY A 131 1.32 13.79 6.56
CA GLY A 131 2.40 13.74 7.53
C GLY A 131 2.40 12.42 8.29
N ASP A 132 1.51 12.30 9.28
CA ASP A 132 1.50 11.16 10.20
C ASP A 132 0.93 9.87 9.58
N TYR A 133 0.02 9.96 8.61
CA TYR A 133 -0.61 8.78 7.98
C TYR A 133 -0.42 8.74 6.46
N ILE A 134 -0.39 9.91 5.80
CA ILE A 134 -0.18 10.01 4.35
C ILE A 134 1.11 10.76 4.08
N ALA A 135 2.08 10.07 3.49
CA ALA A 135 3.36 10.63 3.08
C ALA A 135 3.40 10.89 1.57
N GLU A 136 3.92 12.04 1.14
CA GLU A 136 4.21 12.35 -0.27
C GLU A 136 5.26 11.41 -0.89
N GLN A 137 6.12 10.86 -0.03
CA GLN A 137 7.19 9.94 -0.35
C GLN A 137 7.10 8.73 0.58
N SER A 138 6.48 7.66 0.09
CA SER A 138 6.21 6.47 0.89
C SER A 138 7.37 5.47 0.86
N GLY A 139 7.64 4.82 2.00
CA GLY A 139 8.55 3.67 2.08
C GLY A 139 8.16 2.52 1.15
N HIS A 140 6.85 2.34 0.92
CA HIS A 140 6.31 1.34 0.00
C HIS A 140 6.81 1.52 -1.43
N SER A 141 6.96 2.77 -1.89
CA SER A 141 7.45 3.06 -3.23
C SER A 141 8.94 2.74 -3.41
N ARG A 142 9.66 2.40 -2.33
CA ARG A 142 11.06 1.93 -2.35
C ARG A 142 11.15 0.39 -2.31
N GLY A 143 10.03 -0.30 -2.16
CA GLY A 143 9.93 -1.77 -2.26
C GLY A 143 10.31 -2.56 -1.01
N SER A 144 10.63 -1.93 0.11
CA SER A 144 11.04 -2.64 1.36
C SER A 144 9.98 -2.58 2.47
N THR A 145 8.79 -2.07 2.18
CA THR A 145 7.72 -1.85 3.15
C THR A 145 6.50 -2.73 2.84
N VAL A 146 5.87 -3.24 3.89
CA VAL A 146 4.70 -4.11 3.82
C VAL A 146 3.70 -3.73 4.91
N ASP A 147 2.43 -3.72 4.55
CA ASP A 147 1.30 -3.58 5.46
C ASP A 147 0.61 -4.92 5.62
N LEU A 148 0.53 -5.44 6.85
CA LEU A 148 0.01 -6.78 7.09
C LEU A 148 -0.56 -6.99 8.49
N THR A 149 -1.27 -8.10 8.64
CA THR A 149 -1.66 -8.70 9.91
C THR A 149 -1.37 -10.20 9.91
N LEU A 150 -1.65 -10.84 11.04
CA LEU A 150 -1.69 -12.29 11.14
C LEU A 150 -3.13 -12.77 10.88
N ALA A 151 -3.28 -13.99 10.39
CA ALA A 151 -4.58 -14.64 10.27
C ALA A 151 -4.55 -16.07 10.84
N ARG A 152 -5.70 -16.52 11.33
CA ARG A 152 -5.93 -17.89 11.78
C ARG A 152 -7.14 -18.48 11.07
N ARG A 153 -7.25 -19.80 11.02
CA ARG A 153 -8.46 -20.44 10.51
C ARG A 153 -9.61 -20.35 11.52
N ASP A 154 -10.81 -20.05 11.05
CA ASP A 154 -12.04 -20.16 11.80
C ASP A 154 -12.51 -21.63 11.93
N THR A 155 -13.67 -21.86 12.56
CA THR A 155 -14.25 -23.20 12.73
C THR A 155 -14.61 -23.89 11.42
N ASN A 156 -14.75 -23.13 10.32
CA ASN A 156 -15.04 -23.62 8.98
C ASN A 156 -13.76 -23.80 8.14
N GLY A 157 -12.58 -23.59 8.72
CA GLY A 157 -11.30 -23.69 8.06
C GLY A 157 -10.92 -22.49 7.18
N GLN A 158 -11.68 -21.40 7.22
CA GLN A 158 -11.42 -20.17 6.46
C GLN A 158 -10.44 -19.27 7.19
N TRP A 159 -9.50 -18.66 6.47
CA TRP A 159 -8.58 -17.69 7.08
C TRP A 159 -9.34 -16.42 7.49
N GLN A 160 -9.08 -15.97 8.72
CA GLN A 160 -9.63 -14.77 9.32
C GLN A 160 -8.48 -13.97 9.93
N ALA A 161 -8.36 -12.71 9.52
CA ALA A 161 -7.43 -11.76 10.13
C ALA A 161 -7.66 -11.66 11.64
N LEU A 162 -6.58 -11.57 12.41
CA LEU A 162 -6.67 -11.36 13.86
C LEU A 162 -7.26 -9.98 14.15
N ASP A 163 -8.08 -9.90 15.19
CA ASP A 163 -8.58 -8.63 15.69
C ASP A 163 -7.45 -7.83 16.35
N MET A 164 -7.12 -6.69 15.74
CA MET A 164 -6.07 -5.78 16.18
C MET A 164 -6.62 -4.54 16.88
N GLY A 165 -7.93 -4.47 17.15
CA GLY A 165 -8.59 -3.32 17.79
C GLY A 165 -8.88 -2.14 16.89
N SER A 166 -8.35 -2.14 15.68
CA SER A 166 -8.70 -1.24 14.58
C SER A 166 -8.46 -1.95 13.26
N PRO A 167 -9.22 -1.63 12.20
CA PRO A 167 -8.94 -2.15 10.87
C PRO A 167 -7.63 -1.56 10.32
N PHE A 168 -7.15 -2.17 9.23
CA PHE A 168 -6.12 -1.60 8.37
C PHE A 168 -6.60 -0.24 7.81
N ASP A 169 -5.67 0.70 7.63
CA ASP A 169 -5.90 2.07 7.15
C ASP A 169 -6.86 2.93 8.00
N LEU A 170 -7.11 2.55 9.26
CA LEU A 170 -7.77 3.48 10.19
C LEU A 170 -6.77 4.56 10.62
N PHE A 171 -6.91 5.77 10.09
CA PHE A 171 -6.14 6.94 10.51
C PHE A 171 -6.72 7.50 11.80
N ASP A 172 -6.27 6.93 12.91
CA ASP A 172 -6.71 7.28 14.26
C ASP A 172 -5.63 6.88 15.29
N PRO A 173 -5.46 7.64 16.39
CA PRO A 173 -4.52 7.28 17.45
C PRO A 173 -4.66 5.85 18.00
N ILE A 174 -5.85 5.23 17.91
CA ILE A 174 -6.03 3.82 18.28
C ILE A 174 -5.18 2.86 17.45
N SER A 175 -4.75 3.25 16.25
CA SER A 175 -3.89 2.46 15.37
C SER A 175 -2.42 2.54 15.74
N ASN A 176 -2.02 3.51 16.56
CA ASN A 176 -0.66 3.65 17.07
C ASN A 176 -0.24 2.44 17.92
N ILE A 177 1.04 2.10 17.85
CA ILE A 177 1.65 1.10 18.73
C ILE A 177 1.52 1.55 20.19
N GLY A 178 1.06 0.65 21.05
CA GLY A 178 0.94 0.89 22.49
C GLY A 178 -0.27 1.72 22.93
N HIS A 179 -1.23 1.99 22.05
CA HIS A 179 -2.44 2.73 22.43
C HIS A 179 -3.23 2.01 23.54
N PRO A 180 -3.68 2.68 24.62
CA PRO A 180 -4.27 2.03 25.78
C PRO A 180 -5.75 1.62 25.61
N ALA A 181 -6.43 2.12 24.57
CA ALA A 181 -7.87 1.88 24.37
C ALA A 181 -8.21 0.55 23.66
N ILE A 182 -7.25 -0.35 23.48
CA ILE A 182 -7.48 -1.70 22.95
C ILE A 182 -7.51 -2.73 24.09
N ASN A 183 -8.24 -3.82 23.90
CA ASN A 183 -8.32 -4.87 24.92
C ASN A 183 -7.04 -5.75 24.95
N GLN A 184 -6.91 -6.58 25.99
CA GLN A 184 -5.72 -7.41 26.20
C GLN A 184 -5.44 -8.38 25.04
N THR A 185 -6.48 -8.92 24.40
CA THR A 185 -6.34 -9.84 23.26
C THR A 185 -5.80 -9.11 22.03
N GLN A 186 -6.33 -7.91 21.74
CA GLN A 186 -5.88 -7.06 20.64
C GLN A 186 -4.44 -6.61 20.84
N LEU A 187 -4.09 -6.21 22.07
CA LEU A 187 -2.71 -5.88 22.44
C LEU A 187 -1.77 -7.06 22.22
N ALA A 188 -2.15 -8.26 22.67
CA ALA A 188 -1.35 -9.47 22.49
C ALA A 188 -1.19 -9.83 21.00
N ASN A 189 -2.22 -9.62 20.16
CA ASN A 189 -2.13 -9.84 18.72
C ASN A 189 -1.16 -8.86 18.05
N ARG A 190 -1.21 -7.55 18.39
CA ARG A 190 -0.27 -6.54 17.88
C ARG A 190 1.18 -6.87 18.29
N GLN A 191 1.39 -7.20 19.57
CA GLN A 191 2.71 -7.58 20.08
C GLN A 191 3.24 -8.86 19.41
N LEU A 192 2.37 -9.82 19.12
CA LEU A 192 2.75 -11.02 18.40
C LEU A 192 3.21 -10.70 16.98
N LEU A 193 2.42 -9.93 16.23
CA LEU A 193 2.79 -9.47 14.88
C LEU A 193 4.12 -8.72 14.91
N GLU A 194 4.24 -7.71 15.78
CA GLU A 194 5.45 -6.91 15.94
C GLU A 194 6.66 -7.81 16.25
N SER A 195 6.55 -8.73 17.20
CA SER A 195 7.65 -9.64 17.55
C SER A 195 8.11 -10.52 16.38
N ILE A 196 7.18 -11.00 15.55
CA ILE A 196 7.48 -11.82 14.37
C ILE A 196 8.21 -10.99 13.32
N MET A 197 7.70 -9.78 13.04
CA MET A 197 8.27 -8.90 12.03
C MET A 197 9.65 -8.37 12.45
N LEU A 198 9.81 -7.96 13.71
CA LEU A 198 11.10 -7.52 14.25
C LEU A 198 12.15 -8.64 14.20
N ALA A 199 11.77 -9.87 14.58
CA ALA A 199 12.68 -11.02 14.50
C ALA A 199 13.11 -11.37 13.07
N ALA A 200 12.28 -11.03 12.08
CA ALA A 200 12.57 -11.18 10.66
C ALA A 200 13.37 -10.00 10.06
N GLY A 201 13.77 -9.01 10.86
CA GLY A 201 14.59 -7.88 10.38
C GLY A 201 13.78 -6.67 9.89
N PHE A 202 12.49 -6.61 10.19
CA PHE A 202 11.67 -5.43 9.93
C PHE A 202 11.73 -4.44 11.09
N LYS A 203 11.37 -3.19 10.81
CA LYS A 203 11.12 -2.15 11.79
C LYS A 203 9.68 -1.67 11.67
N VAL A 204 9.00 -1.54 12.79
CA VAL A 204 7.62 -1.03 12.88
C VAL A 204 7.59 0.50 12.72
N TYR A 205 6.49 1.02 12.18
CA TYR A 205 6.15 2.44 12.25
C TYR A 205 5.15 2.70 13.39
N ASN A 206 5.49 3.62 14.29
CA ASN A 206 4.77 3.76 15.56
C ASN A 206 3.31 4.22 15.42
N MET A 207 2.92 4.85 14.31
CA MET A 207 1.54 5.33 14.10
C MET A 207 0.62 4.25 13.50
N GLU A 208 1.19 3.16 12.97
CA GLU A 208 0.43 2.17 12.21
C GLU A 208 0.85 0.75 12.61
N TRP A 209 -0.01 0.05 13.35
CA TRP A 209 0.32 -1.29 13.85
C TRP A 209 0.60 -2.34 12.76
N TRP A 210 0.14 -2.10 11.54
CA TRP A 210 0.28 -2.99 10.38
C TRP A 210 1.56 -2.73 9.58
N HIS A 211 2.24 -1.60 9.79
CA HIS A 211 3.25 -1.08 8.87
C HIS A 211 4.68 -1.44 9.28
N PHE A 212 5.39 -2.14 8.38
CA PHE A 212 6.74 -2.65 8.63
C PHE A 212 7.66 -2.40 7.46
N THR A 213 8.87 -1.88 7.73
CA THR A 213 9.92 -1.69 6.71
C THR A 213 11.16 -2.52 7.03
N HIS A 214 11.59 -3.37 6.10
CA HIS A 214 12.80 -4.19 6.22
C HIS A 214 14.05 -3.32 6.35
N GLN A 215 15.00 -3.74 7.21
CA GLN A 215 16.22 -3.00 7.50
C GLN A 215 17.50 -3.80 7.19
N PRO A 216 18.54 -3.16 6.63
CA PRO A 216 18.49 -1.84 5.99
C PRO A 216 17.69 -1.91 4.66
N PRO A 217 16.96 -0.85 4.28
CA PRO A 217 16.37 -0.79 2.95
C PRO A 217 17.47 -0.67 1.89
N VAL A 218 17.31 -1.37 0.76
CA VAL A 218 18.25 -1.28 -0.37
C VAL A 218 18.16 0.08 -1.05
N TYR A 219 16.95 0.58 -1.23
CA TYR A 219 16.67 1.87 -1.83
C TYR A 219 16.25 2.86 -0.75
N THR A 220 16.99 3.96 -0.61
CA THR A 220 16.65 5.05 0.33
C THR A 220 16.05 6.27 -0.38
N GLU A 221 16.58 6.61 -1.56
CA GLU A 221 16.19 7.80 -2.34
C GLU A 221 15.42 7.49 -3.64
N GLN A 222 15.23 6.22 -3.97
CA GLN A 222 14.59 5.80 -5.21
C GLN A 222 13.15 5.36 -4.96
N TYR A 223 12.21 6.10 -5.55
CA TYR A 223 10.77 5.83 -5.52
C TYR A 223 10.33 5.33 -6.89
N PHE A 224 9.92 4.07 -6.96
CA PHE A 224 9.54 3.41 -8.21
C PHE A 224 8.09 3.72 -8.59
N ASP A 225 7.79 3.67 -9.89
CA ASP A 225 6.45 3.93 -10.43
C ASP A 225 6.03 2.93 -11.52
N PHE A 226 6.37 1.65 -11.39
CA PHE A 226 5.85 0.58 -12.26
C PHE A 226 4.47 0.12 -11.78
N ILE A 227 3.61 -0.34 -12.68
CA ILE A 227 2.28 -0.88 -12.33
C ILE A 227 2.40 -2.24 -11.60
N VAL A 228 1.58 -2.44 -10.57
CA VAL A 228 1.31 -3.75 -9.96
C VAL A 228 0.37 -4.54 -10.88
N ARG A 229 0.92 -5.47 -11.66
CA ARG A 229 0.22 -6.30 -12.67
C ARG A 229 0.68 -7.76 -12.62
#